data_AF-K6U3Y9-F1
#
_entry.id   AF-K6U3Y9-F1
#
_cell.length_a   1.000
_cell.length_b   1.000
_cell.length_c   1.000
_cell.angle_alpha   90.00
_cell.angle_beta   90.00
_cell.angle_gamma   90.00
#
_symmetry.space_group_name_H-M   'P 1'
#
loop_
_entity.id
_entity.type
_entity.pdbx_description
1 polymer ?
#
loop_
_entity_poly.entity_id
_entity_poly.type
_entity_poly.pdbx_seq_one_letter_code
_entity_poly.pdbx_strand_id
1 'polypeptide(L)'
;MVAVIEAYTTKDGLILFGNNKNIIGNVVSAEIKGPHYYEKELILKNEEGSKFIFKGGCFSAGYGGDGPNGTYAVLRELEFDIGKEFIYENENFKIEK
;
A
#
# COMPACT_ATOMS: atom_id res chain seq x y z
N MET A 1 -8.76 -4.78 -14.56
CA MET A 1 -7.34 -5.11 -14.82
C MET A 1 -6.63 -5.44 -13.50
N VAL A 2 -5.60 -6.27 -13.51
CA VAL A 2 -4.74 -6.51 -12.32
C VAL A 2 -3.29 -6.28 -12.72
N ALA A 3 -2.61 -5.36 -12.04
CA ALA A 3 -1.18 -5.10 -12.18
C ALA A 3 -0.46 -5.53 -10.91
N VAL A 4 0.64 -6.26 -11.05
CA VAL A 4 1.50 -6.68 -9.94
C VAL A 4 2.81 -5.93 -10.05
N ILE A 5 3.22 -5.30 -8.95
CA ILE A 5 4.43 -4.49 -8.83
C ILE A 5 5.29 -5.13 -7.75
N GLU A 6 6.45 -5.66 -8.13
CA GLU A 6 7.37 -6.28 -7.17
C GLU A 6 8.40 -5.25 -6.69
N ALA A 7 8.44 -5.02 -5.39
CA ALA A 7 9.45 -4.18 -4.74
C ALA A 7 9.91 -4.84 -3.45
N TYR A 8 11.22 -4.93 -3.28
CA TYR A 8 11.85 -5.59 -2.12
C TYR A 8 12.25 -4.60 -1.02
N THR A 9 12.20 -3.30 -1.32
CA THR A 9 12.46 -2.24 -0.33
C THR A 9 11.34 -1.20 -0.39
N THR A 10 11.06 -0.55 0.73
CA THR A 10 10.09 0.55 0.80
C THR A 10 10.46 1.68 -0.14
N LYS A 11 11.76 1.99 -0.28
CA LYS A 11 12.25 3.02 -1.20
C LYS A 11 11.90 2.69 -2.65
N ASP A 12 12.16 1.47 -3.10
CA ASP A 12 11.82 1.03 -4.46
C ASP A 12 10.30 1.02 -4.66
N GLY A 13 9.55 0.59 -3.64
CA GLY A 13 8.08 0.61 -3.65
C GLY A 13 7.54 2.03 -3.86
N LEU A 14 8.10 3.03 -3.17
CA LEU A 14 7.72 4.44 -3.34
C LEU A 14 8.07 4.98 -4.73
N ILE A 15 9.23 4.61 -5.28
CA ILE A 15 9.64 5.01 -6.64
C ILE A 15 8.67 4.41 -7.67
N LEU A 16 8.37 3.11 -7.56
CA LEU A 16 7.44 2.43 -8.45
C LEU A 16 6.02 2.98 -8.31
N PHE A 17 5.57 3.29 -7.10
CA PHE A 17 4.31 3.97 -6.88
C PHE A 17 4.27 5.32 -7.60
N GLY A 18 5.29 6.17 -7.41
CA GLY A 18 5.38 7.48 -8.07
C GLY A 18 5.35 7.36 -9.60
N ASN A 19 6.09 6.41 -10.18
CA ASN A 19 6.13 6.17 -11.62
C ASN A 19 4.79 5.66 -12.18
N ASN A 20 4.00 4.94 -11.38
CA ASN A 20 2.71 4.37 -11.80
C ASN A 20 1.50 5.18 -11.31
N LYS A 21 1.69 6.27 -10.56
CA LYS A 21 0.60 7.04 -9.92
C LYS A 21 -0.47 7.48 -10.92
N ASN A 22 -0.06 7.96 -12.08
CA ASN A 22 -0.98 8.39 -13.14
C ASN A 22 -1.81 7.23 -13.72
N ILE A 23 -1.26 6.01 -13.74
CA ILE A 23 -1.95 4.81 -14.22
C ILE A 23 -2.88 4.25 -13.16
N ILE A 24 -2.48 4.35 -11.89
CA ILE A 24 -3.30 3.92 -10.74
C ILE A 24 -4.60 4.75 -10.68
N GLY A 25 -4.48 6.07 -10.88
CA GLY A 25 -5.62 6.98 -10.88
C GLY A 25 -6.24 7.15 -9.50
N ASN A 26 -7.55 7.38 -9.44
CA ASN A 26 -8.27 7.59 -8.18
C ASN A 26 -8.53 6.26 -7.46
N VAL A 27 -7.80 6.03 -6.36
CA VAL A 27 -7.95 4.84 -5.51
C VAL A 27 -9.10 5.04 -4.53
N VAL A 28 -10.02 4.08 -4.48
CA VAL A 28 -11.19 4.07 -3.58
C VAL A 28 -11.07 3.07 -2.44
N SER A 29 -10.19 2.07 -2.56
CA SER A 29 -9.89 1.17 -1.46
C SER A 29 -8.46 0.68 -1.44
N ALA A 30 -7.97 0.45 -0.23
CA ALA A 30 -6.63 -0.06 0.04
C ALA A 30 -6.69 -1.20 1.05
N GLU A 31 -5.86 -2.22 0.86
CA GLU A 31 -5.78 -3.39 1.71
C GLU A 31 -4.33 -3.80 1.93
N ILE A 32 -3.94 -4.01 3.18
CA ILE A 32 -2.71 -4.71 3.55
C ILE A 32 -3.11 -6.10 4.03
N LYS A 33 -2.54 -7.14 3.42
CA LYS A 33 -2.73 -8.53 3.84
C LYS A 33 -1.44 -9.33 3.77
N GLY A 34 -1.35 -10.41 4.53
CA GLY A 34 -0.26 -11.39 4.47
C GLY A 34 0.12 -11.91 5.87
N PRO A 35 0.63 -13.14 6.00
CA PRO A 35 0.90 -13.75 7.30
C PRO A 35 2.15 -13.16 8.00
N HIS A 36 3.13 -12.69 7.23
CA HIS A 36 4.42 -12.21 7.74
C HIS A 36 4.85 -10.93 7.04
N TYR A 37 5.72 -10.14 7.68
CA TYR A 37 6.20 -8.84 7.17
C TYR A 37 6.71 -8.91 5.71
N TYR A 38 7.53 -9.92 5.38
CA TYR A 38 8.10 -10.10 4.04
C TYR A 38 7.10 -10.64 3.01
N GLU A 39 5.94 -11.12 3.47
CA GLU A 39 4.81 -11.61 2.67
C GLU A 39 3.66 -10.61 2.62
N LYS A 40 3.80 -9.41 3.20
CA LYS A 40 2.78 -8.38 3.13
C LYS A 40 2.64 -7.88 1.70
N GLU A 41 1.38 -7.72 1.30
CA GLU A 41 0.97 -7.16 0.02
C GLU A 41 0.11 -5.92 0.28
N LEU A 42 0.44 -4.79 -0.37
CA LEU A 42 -0.44 -3.62 -0.44
C LEU A 42 -1.25 -3.70 -1.74
N ILE A 43 -2.57 -3.74 -1.61
CA ILE A 43 -3.52 -3.83 -2.72
C ILE A 43 -4.26 -2.51 -2.79
N LEU A 44 -4.18 -1.83 -3.91
CA LEU A 44 -4.95 -0.63 -4.21
C LEU A 44 -5.98 -0.94 -5.28
N LYS A 45 -7.21 -0.44 -5.10
CA LYS A 45 -8.29 -0.57 -6.09
C LYS A 45 -8.81 0.81 -6.48
N ASN A 46 -8.88 1.07 -7.78
CA ASN A 46 -9.41 2.33 -8.32
C ASN A 46 -10.92 2.25 -8.64
N GLU A 47 -11.50 3.40 -9.00
CA GLU A 47 -12.93 3.53 -9.35
C GLU A 47 -13.36 2.63 -10.51
N GLU A 48 -12.47 2.37 -11.46
CA GLU A 48 -12.70 1.48 -12.60
C GLU A 48 -12.63 -0.01 -12.22
N GLY A 49 -12.33 -0.31 -10.95
CA GLY A 49 -12.20 -1.67 -10.43
C GLY A 49 -10.86 -2.33 -10.76
N SER A 50 -9.90 -1.59 -11.31
CA SER A 50 -8.53 -2.08 -11.52
C SER A 50 -7.81 -2.23 -10.19
N LYS A 51 -7.02 -3.30 -10.07
CA LYS A 51 -6.25 -3.61 -8.86
C LYS A 51 -4.75 -3.50 -9.13
N PHE A 52 -4.04 -2.87 -8.20
CA PHE A 52 -2.59 -2.74 -8.21
C PHE A 52 -2.06 -3.37 -6.93
N ILE A 53 -1.21 -4.38 -7.08
CA ILE A 53 -0.71 -5.19 -5.97
C ILE A 53 0.79 -4.98 -5.85
N PHE A 54 1.22 -4.35 -4.77
CA PHE A 54 2.62 -4.22 -4.41
C PHE A 54 3.02 -5.41 -3.52
N LYS A 55 3.99 -6.20 -3.99
CA LYS A 55 4.50 -7.39 -3.30
C LYS A 55 5.94 -7.20 -2.83
N GLY A 56 6.40 -8.09 -1.95
CA GLY A 56 7.80 -8.18 -1.49
C GLY A 56 8.04 -7.55 -0.12
N GLY A 57 6.98 -7.28 0.66
CA GLY A 57 7.10 -6.69 2.00
C GLY A 57 7.59 -5.24 2.01
N CYS A 58 7.66 -4.57 0.85
CA CYS A 58 8.04 -3.15 0.74
C CYS A 58 7.08 -2.23 1.50
N PHE A 59 5.79 -2.60 1.52
CA PHE A 59 4.74 -1.96 2.29
C PHE A 59 4.17 -2.97 3.28
N SER A 60 4.06 -2.56 4.53
CA SER A 60 3.58 -3.38 5.62
C SER A 60 2.86 -2.53 6.66
N ALA A 61 2.33 -3.16 7.70
CA ALA A 61 1.59 -2.53 8.79
C ALA A 61 1.78 -3.37 10.08
N GLY A 62 1.45 -2.83 11.25
CA GLY A 62 1.52 -3.53 12.54
C GLY A 62 2.87 -3.52 13.26
N TYR A 63 3.90 -2.89 12.68
CA TYR A 63 5.27 -2.92 13.21
C TYR A 63 5.96 -1.57 13.10
N GLY A 64 7.04 -1.35 13.86
CA GLY A 64 7.93 -0.20 13.65
C GLY A 64 8.84 -0.42 12.44
N GLY A 65 9.10 0.63 11.65
CA GLY A 65 10.08 0.57 10.55
C GLY A 65 9.68 1.33 9.29
N ASP A 66 10.45 1.14 8.22
CA ASP A 66 10.24 1.84 6.95
C ASP A 66 8.98 1.38 6.22
N GLY A 67 8.66 0.08 6.22
CA GLY A 67 7.48 -0.45 5.53
C GLY A 67 6.17 0.27 5.89
N PRO A 68 5.82 0.37 7.19
CA PRO A 68 4.63 1.08 7.65
C PRO A 68 4.66 2.59 7.40
N ASN A 69 5.85 3.22 7.45
CA ASN A 69 6.01 4.62 7.03
C ASN A 69 5.73 4.79 5.53
N GLY A 70 6.20 3.86 4.70
CA GLY A 70 5.92 3.85 3.26
C GLY A 70 4.45 3.65 2.95
N THR A 71 3.79 2.70 3.64
CA THR A 71 2.34 2.49 3.54
C THR A 71 1.58 3.76 3.89
N TYR A 72 1.96 4.43 4.99
CA TYR A 72 1.37 5.71 5.37
C TYR A 72 1.55 6.78 4.30
N ALA A 73 2.76 6.93 3.77
CA ALA A 73 3.06 7.91 2.72
C ALA A 73 2.21 7.68 1.47
N VAL A 74 2.09 6.43 1.00
CA VAL A 74 1.25 6.07 -0.15
C VAL A 74 -0.22 6.40 0.11
N LEU A 75 -0.76 6.01 1.26
CA LEU A 75 -2.19 6.21 1.55
C LEU A 75 -2.55 7.69 1.73
N ARG A 76 -1.65 8.49 2.32
CA ARG A 76 -1.81 9.96 2.40
C ARG A 76 -1.75 10.63 1.03
N GLU A 77 -0.83 10.21 0.17
CA GLU A 77 -0.73 10.67 -1.23
C GLU A 77 -1.96 10.30 -2.07
N LEU A 78 -2.67 9.25 -1.66
CA LEU A 78 -3.94 8.82 -2.22
C LEU A 78 -5.14 9.41 -1.48
N GLU A 79 -4.94 10.37 -0.58
CA GLU A 79 -6.00 11.10 0.12
C GLU A 79 -6.90 10.21 1.02
N PHE A 80 -6.37 9.13 1.58
CA PHE A 80 -7.06 8.39 2.65
C PHE A 80 -6.97 9.16 3.97
N ASP A 81 -8.11 9.33 4.65
CA ASP A 81 -8.18 9.94 5.97
C ASP A 81 -7.88 8.93 7.07
N ILE A 82 -6.59 8.60 7.21
CA ILE A 82 -6.10 7.69 8.23
C ILE A 82 -4.98 8.32 9.05
N GLY A 83 -5.01 8.05 10.35
CA GLY A 83 -3.93 8.35 11.27
C GLY A 83 -2.72 7.44 11.03
N LYS A 84 -1.55 7.93 11.41
CA LYS A 84 -0.32 7.13 11.32
C LYS A 84 -0.45 5.90 12.22
N GLU A 85 -0.97 6.10 13.43
CA GLU A 85 -1.22 5.10 14.48
C GLU A 85 -2.01 3.89 13.96
N PHE A 86 -3.04 4.13 13.13
CA PHE A 86 -3.84 3.06 12.54
C PHE A 86 -2.98 2.03 11.80
N ILE A 87 -1.99 2.47 11.04
CA ILE A 87 -1.09 1.58 10.29
C ILE A 87 -0.13 0.83 11.22
N TYR A 88 0.30 1.45 12.32
CA TYR A 88 1.16 0.78 13.30
C TYR A 88 0.41 -0.23 14.17
N GLU A 89 -0.88 -0.01 14.41
CA GLU A 89 -1.70 -0.86 15.27
C GLU A 89 -2.38 -2.02 14.51
N ASN A 90 -2.58 -1.89 13.19
CA ASN A 90 -3.29 -2.87 12.39
C ASN A 90 -2.34 -3.59 11.43
N GLU A 91 -1.93 -4.81 11.77
CA GLU A 91 -1.01 -5.61 10.96
C GLU A 91 -1.56 -6.00 9.58
N ASN A 92 -2.87 -6.13 9.49
CA ASN A 92 -3.64 -6.30 8.27
C ASN A 92 -4.84 -5.39 8.36
N PHE A 93 -5.20 -4.75 7.26
CA PHE A 93 -6.38 -3.90 7.23
C PHE A 93 -6.93 -3.81 5.82
N LYS A 94 -8.20 -3.41 5.75
CA LYS A 94 -8.84 -2.97 4.52
C LYS A 94 -9.62 -1.70 4.84
N ILE A 95 -9.38 -0.67 4.04
CA ILE A 95 -10.01 0.64 4.18
C ILE A 95 -10.59 1.07 2.84
N GLU A 96 -11.66 1.85 2.90
CA GLU A 96 -12.37 2.41 1.77
C GLU A 96 -12.56 3.91 2.03
N LYS A 97 -12.61 4.71 0.97
CA LYS A 97 -12.93 6.14 1.04
C LYS A 97 -14.44 6.36 1.20
#